data_AF-A0A820U2V7-F1
#
_entry.id   AF-A0A820U2V7-F1
#
_cell.length_a   1.000
_cell.length_b   1.000
_cell.length_c   1.000
_cell.angle_alpha   90.00
_cell.angle_beta   90.00
_cell.angle_gamma   90.00
#
_symmetry.space_group_name_H-M   'P 1'
#
loop_
_entity.id
_entity.type
_entity.pdbx_description
1 polymer ?
#
loop_
_entity_poly.entity_id
_entity_poly.type
_entity_poly.pdbx_seq_one_letter_code
_entity_poly.pdbx_strand_id
1 'polypeptide(L)'
;MCRPRENTSIIQSQPKDLNVIVNDLQDLIKQKETSYTEEKRKRETFEKKLQETCSSLEEEKQKRETFEKTSAEEKQKREEFEKKLEETCSSLEEEKQKRETFEKTCSSLAEEVKDLRACLQLLIDDAGGQRTLVVLTKLDLMDRGTDAYDVLCGRVIPVKLGIIGVVNRSQEDIHK
;
A
#
# COMPACT_ATOMS: atom_id res chain seq x y z
N MET A 1 -114.17 55.46 0.65
CA MET A 1 -113.34 54.71 1.60
C MET A 1 -111.86 54.99 1.32
N CYS A 2 -111.08 55.26 2.37
CA CYS A 2 -109.61 55.13 2.48
C CYS A 2 -109.14 53.74 2.01
N ARG A 3 -107.91 53.37 1.60
CA ARG A 3 -106.48 53.82 1.59
C ARG A 3 -105.70 52.65 0.86
N PRO A 4 -104.35 52.58 0.72
CA PRO A 4 -103.28 53.57 0.60
C PRO A 4 -102.33 53.31 -0.61
N ARG A 5 -101.32 54.19 -0.76
CA ARG A 5 -100.17 54.13 -1.67
C ARG A 5 -99.35 52.85 -1.50
N GLU A 6 -98.82 52.31 -2.61
CA GLU A 6 -97.59 51.52 -2.56
C GLU A 6 -96.38 52.40 -2.87
N ASN A 7 -95.42 52.30 -1.95
CA ASN A 7 -94.25 53.13 -1.83
C ASN A 7 -93.25 52.88 -2.96
N THR A 8 -92.76 53.99 -3.49
CA THR A 8 -91.40 54.13 -3.99
C THR A 8 -90.37 53.59 -2.99
N SER A 9 -89.47 52.74 -3.46
CA SER A 9 -88.07 52.74 -3.03
C SER A 9 -87.21 52.33 -4.21
N ILE A 10 -87.17 53.21 -5.22
CA ILE A 10 -85.98 53.32 -6.06
C ILE A 10 -84.85 53.56 -5.07
N ILE A 11 -83.99 52.56 -4.87
CA ILE A 11 -82.76 52.68 -4.11
C ILE A 11 -81.90 53.67 -4.90
N GLN A 12 -82.05 54.95 -4.60
CA GLN A 12 -81.10 55.97 -5.00
C GLN A 12 -79.82 55.65 -4.25
N SER A 13 -78.92 54.88 -4.86
CA SER A 13 -77.52 54.89 -4.47
C SER A 13 -77.04 56.33 -4.62
N GLN A 14 -76.91 57.02 -3.49
CA GLN A 14 -76.27 58.33 -3.43
C GLN A 14 -74.91 58.20 -4.15
N PRO A 15 -74.58 59.07 -5.12
CA PRO A 15 -73.25 59.05 -5.70
C PRO A 15 -72.27 59.28 -4.54
N LYS A 16 -71.39 58.29 -4.29
CA LYS A 16 -70.34 58.46 -3.29
C LYS A 16 -69.60 59.75 -3.62
N ASP A 17 -69.43 60.60 -2.61
CA ASP A 17 -68.69 61.86 -2.76
C ASP A 17 -67.36 61.58 -3.45
N LEU A 18 -67.07 62.34 -4.51
CA LEU A 18 -65.88 62.13 -5.34
C LEU A 18 -64.60 62.12 -4.50
N ASN A 19 -64.56 62.89 -3.42
CA ASN A 19 -63.47 62.93 -2.44
C ASN A 19 -63.27 61.61 -1.68
N VAL A 20 -64.34 60.87 -1.38
CA VAL A 20 -64.25 59.56 -0.70
C VAL A 20 -63.64 58.53 -1.63
N ILE A 21 -64.05 58.51 -2.90
CA ILE A 21 -63.50 57.59 -3.92
C ILE A 21 -62.01 57.90 -4.18
N VAL A 22 -61.64 59.17 -4.25
CA VAL A 22 -60.24 59.60 -4.43
C VAL A 22 -59.38 59.17 -3.25
N ASN A 23 -59.86 59.32 -2.01
CA ASN A 23 -59.14 58.88 -0.82
C ASN A 23 -59.00 57.36 -0.77
N ASP A 24 -60.06 56.60 -1.04
CA ASP A 24 -60.03 55.13 -1.09
C ASP A 24 -59.01 54.63 -2.12
N LEU A 25 -58.96 55.25 -3.31
CA LEU A 25 -57.98 54.92 -4.35
C LEU A 25 -56.56 55.28 -3.93
N GLN A 26 -56.34 56.43 -3.29
CA GLN A 26 -55.03 56.82 -2.75
C GLN A 26 -54.54 55.84 -1.69
N ASP A 27 -55.43 55.37 -0.81
CA ASP A 27 -55.10 54.36 0.20
C ASP A 27 -54.77 53.01 -0.45
N LEU A 28 -55.54 52.59 -1.46
CA LEU A 28 -55.26 51.37 -2.21
C LEU A 28 -53.90 51.42 -2.92
N ILE A 29 -53.57 52.56 -3.53
CA ILE A 29 -52.27 52.79 -4.19
C ILE A 29 -51.16 52.68 -3.16
N LYS A 30 -51.25 53.39 -2.03
CA LYS A 30 -50.26 53.29 -0.94
C LYS A 30 -50.08 51.86 -0.45
N GLN A 31 -51.17 51.12 -0.28
CA GLN A 31 -51.15 49.74 0.19
C GLN A 31 -50.48 48.79 -0.83
N LYS A 32 -50.68 49.04 -2.13
CA LYS A 32 -50.01 48.29 -3.20
C LYS A 32 -48.54 48.65 -3.33
N GLU A 33 -48.18 49.92 -3.17
CA GLU A 33 -46.80 50.39 -3.19
C GLU A 33 -45.99 49.81 -2.01
N THR A 34 -46.55 49.76 -0.81
CA THR A 34 -45.91 49.12 0.35
C THR A 34 -45.75 47.62 0.16
N SER A 35 -46.77 46.91 -0.33
CA SER A 35 -46.66 45.49 -0.66
C SER A 35 -45.58 45.20 -1.70
N TYR A 36 -45.50 46.02 -2.77
CA TYR A 36 -44.50 45.85 -3.83
C TYR A 36 -43.08 46.10 -3.32
N THR A 37 -42.88 47.12 -2.50
CA THR A 37 -41.56 47.43 -1.91
C THR A 37 -41.12 46.36 -0.91
N GLU A 38 -42.03 45.78 -0.12
CA GLU A 38 -41.71 44.65 0.74
C GLU A 38 -41.30 43.39 -0.03
N GLU A 39 -42.03 43.02 -1.09
CA GLU A 39 -41.66 41.87 -1.94
C GLU A 39 -40.32 42.08 -2.63
N LYS A 40 -40.08 43.30 -3.15
CA LYS A 40 -38.78 43.65 -3.74
C LYS A 40 -37.65 43.48 -2.74
N ARG A 41 -37.84 43.95 -1.50
CA ARG A 41 -36.84 43.82 -0.43
C ARG A 41 -36.61 42.36 -0.03
N LYS A 42 -37.67 41.54 -0.01
CA LYS A 42 -37.58 40.07 0.21
C LYS A 42 -36.79 39.38 -0.91
N ARG A 43 -36.99 39.76 -2.17
CA ARG A 43 -36.19 39.26 -3.30
C ARG A 43 -34.72 39.65 -3.17
N GLU A 44 -34.42 40.91 -2.90
CA GLU A 44 -33.03 41.39 -2.75
C GLU A 44 -32.30 40.69 -1.59
N THR A 45 -32.99 40.42 -0.48
CA THR A 45 -32.41 39.65 0.64
C THR A 45 -32.24 38.18 0.31
N PHE A 46 -33.15 37.59 -0.46
CA PHE A 46 -33.01 36.21 -0.94
C PHE A 46 -31.84 36.07 -1.91
N GLU A 47 -31.69 36.98 -2.88
CA GLU A 47 -30.56 37.00 -3.81
C GLU A 47 -29.21 37.14 -3.09
N LYS A 48 -29.13 38.01 -2.06
CA LYS A 48 -27.92 38.11 -1.22
C LYS A 48 -27.60 36.79 -0.51
N LYS A 49 -28.60 36.14 0.10
CA LYS A 49 -28.41 34.82 0.73
C LYS A 49 -27.98 33.76 -0.28
N LEU A 50 -28.58 33.78 -1.47
CA LEU A 50 -28.21 32.87 -2.56
C LEU A 50 -26.75 33.08 -2.96
N GLN A 51 -26.34 34.34 -3.14
CA GLN A 51 -24.97 34.70 -3.49
C GLN A 51 -23.97 34.26 -2.41
N GLU A 52 -24.27 34.47 -1.14
CA GLU A 52 -23.46 34.00 0.00
C GLU A 52 -23.33 32.47 0.02
N THR A 53 -24.44 31.74 -0.24
CA THR A 53 -24.39 30.28 -0.30
C THR A 53 -23.56 29.76 -1.47
N CYS A 54 -23.65 30.41 -2.63
CA CYS A 54 -22.84 30.07 -3.81
C CYS A 54 -21.35 30.30 -3.53
N SER A 55 -20.96 31.42 -2.92
CA SER A 55 -19.55 31.68 -2.59
C SER A 55 -19.00 30.66 -1.59
N SER A 56 -19.79 30.30 -0.56
CA SER A 56 -19.37 29.28 0.41
C SER A 56 -19.20 27.89 -0.24
N LEU A 57 -20.07 27.54 -1.17
CA LEU A 57 -19.97 26.27 -1.91
C LEU A 57 -18.74 26.23 -2.82
N GLU A 58 -18.40 27.35 -3.46
CA GLU A 58 -17.21 27.49 -4.30
C GLU A 58 -15.92 27.26 -3.49
N GLU A 59 -15.84 27.83 -2.29
CA GLU A 59 -14.70 27.61 -1.37
C GLU A 59 -14.59 26.15 -0.92
N GLU A 60 -15.71 25.51 -0.59
CA GLU A 60 -15.77 24.07 -0.27
C GLU A 60 -15.29 23.21 -1.43
N LYS A 61 -15.73 23.52 -2.65
CA LYS A 61 -15.32 22.82 -3.86
C LYS A 61 -13.82 22.93 -4.08
N GLN A 62 -13.25 24.11 -3.94
CA GLN A 62 -11.80 24.33 -4.05
C GLN A 62 -11.02 23.53 -3.00
N LYS A 63 -11.49 23.47 -1.75
CA LYS A 63 -10.88 22.66 -0.68
C LYS A 63 -10.89 21.16 -1.00
N ARG A 64 -11.96 20.66 -1.64
CA ARG A 64 -12.04 19.26 -2.07
C ARG A 64 -11.08 18.96 -3.22
N GLU A 65 -11.00 19.86 -4.21
CA GLU A 65 -10.06 19.71 -5.33
C GLU A 65 -8.59 19.75 -4.88
N THR A 66 -8.24 20.61 -3.91
CA THR A 66 -6.88 20.62 -3.36
C THR A 66 -6.60 19.36 -2.55
N PHE A 67 -7.57 18.88 -1.76
CA PHE A 67 -7.45 17.62 -1.02
C PHE A 67 -7.26 16.41 -1.93
N GLU A 68 -8.04 16.30 -3.01
CA GLU A 68 -7.90 15.23 -4.00
C GLU A 68 -6.52 15.25 -4.65
N LYS A 69 -6.00 16.42 -5.02
CA LYS A 69 -4.64 16.55 -5.57
C LYS A 69 -3.58 16.09 -4.56
N THR A 70 -3.67 16.52 -3.30
CA THR A 70 -2.71 16.07 -2.27
C THR A 70 -2.78 14.57 -2.02
N SER A 71 -3.98 13.99 -2.04
CA SER A 71 -4.18 12.54 -1.88
C SER A 71 -3.59 11.75 -3.07
N ALA A 72 -3.78 12.24 -4.29
CA ALA A 72 -3.21 11.65 -5.49
C ALA A 72 -1.67 11.72 -5.49
N GLU A 73 -1.09 12.86 -5.09
CA GLU A 73 0.36 13.02 -4.94
C GLU A 73 0.94 12.08 -3.87
N GLU A 74 0.27 11.93 -2.72
CA GLU A 74 0.68 10.99 -1.69
C GLU A 74 0.59 9.53 -2.17
N LYS A 75 -0.47 9.18 -2.89
CA LYS A 75 -0.63 7.85 -3.48
C LYS A 75 0.50 7.55 -4.47
N GLN A 76 0.83 8.51 -5.33
CA GLN A 76 1.92 8.36 -6.29
C GLN A 76 3.28 8.21 -5.61
N LYS A 77 3.54 8.96 -4.54
CA LYS A 77 4.77 8.80 -3.73
C LYS A 77 4.85 7.42 -3.06
N ARG A 78 3.72 6.88 -2.59
CA ARG A 78 3.66 5.52 -2.02
C ARG A 78 3.98 4.46 -3.07
N GLU A 79 3.38 4.55 -4.25
CA GLU A 79 3.64 3.63 -5.37
C GLU A 79 5.11 3.68 -5.82
N GLU A 80 5.71 4.86 -5.90
CA GLU A 80 7.15 5.01 -6.22
C GLU A 80 8.04 4.42 -5.13
N PHE A 81 7.68 4.61 -3.86
CA PHE A 81 8.43 4.07 -2.73
C PHE A 81 8.33 2.54 -2.67
N GLU A 82 7.15 1.96 -2.90
CA GLU A 82 6.95 0.51 -2.98
C GLU A 82 7.82 -0.11 -4.08
N LYS A 83 7.89 0.52 -5.25
CA LYS A 83 8.77 0.05 -6.33
C LYS A 83 10.24 0.06 -5.93
N LYS A 84 10.72 1.13 -5.27
CA LYS A 84 12.10 1.19 -4.75
C LYS A 84 12.34 0.10 -3.70
N LEU A 85 11.36 -0.16 -2.84
CA LEU A 85 11.44 -1.22 -1.83
C LEU A 85 11.59 -2.59 -2.49
N GLU A 86 10.77 -2.88 -3.50
CA GLU A 86 10.81 -4.16 -4.23
C GLU A 86 12.16 -4.38 -4.94
N GLU A 87 12.71 -3.35 -5.58
CA GLU A 87 14.06 -3.39 -6.17
C GLU A 87 15.15 -3.71 -5.14
N THR A 88 15.09 -3.09 -3.94
CA THR A 88 16.05 -3.38 -2.87
C THR A 88 15.90 -4.78 -2.30
N CYS A 89 14.69 -5.30 -2.18
CA CYS A 89 14.43 -6.66 -1.72
C CYS A 89 15.01 -7.70 -2.69
N SER A 90 14.85 -7.50 -4.00
CA SER A 90 15.44 -8.40 -5.01
C SER A 90 16.97 -8.48 -4.88
N SER A 91 17.62 -7.33 -4.71
CA SER A 91 19.09 -7.26 -4.56
C SER A 91 19.57 -7.95 -3.28
N LEU A 92 18.81 -7.84 -2.18
CA LEU A 92 19.10 -8.51 -0.92
C LEU A 92 18.96 -10.04 -1.03
N GLU A 93 17.94 -10.52 -1.76
CA GLU A 93 17.71 -11.95 -1.96
C GLU A 93 18.86 -12.60 -2.73
N GLU A 94 19.39 -11.92 -3.76
CA GLU A 94 20.57 -12.37 -4.50
C GLU A 94 21.83 -12.46 -3.61
N GLU A 95 22.06 -11.46 -2.76
CA GLU A 95 23.15 -11.50 -1.78
C GLU A 95 22.99 -12.66 -0.78
N LYS A 96 21.77 -12.91 -0.31
CA LYS A 96 21.48 -13.99 0.62
C LYS A 96 21.78 -15.36 -0.01
N GLN A 97 21.41 -15.57 -1.26
CA GLN A 97 21.74 -16.80 -1.99
C GLN A 97 23.25 -16.98 -2.13
N LYS A 98 24.00 -15.92 -2.46
CA LYS A 98 25.47 -15.95 -2.52
C LYS A 98 26.09 -16.37 -1.19
N ARG A 99 25.57 -15.83 -0.07
CA ARG A 99 26.03 -16.20 1.28
C ARG A 99 25.72 -17.65 1.62
N GLU A 100 24.54 -18.15 1.26
CA GLU A 100 24.18 -19.55 1.50
C GLU A 100 25.07 -20.51 0.69
N THR A 101 25.36 -20.20 -0.58
CA THR A 101 26.33 -20.97 -1.36
C THR A 101 27.73 -20.92 -0.76
N PHE A 102 28.16 -19.76 -0.28
CA PHE A 102 29.46 -19.61 0.38
C PHE A 102 29.53 -20.43 1.68
N GLU A 103 28.50 -20.37 2.52
CA GLU A 103 28.44 -21.12 3.77
C GLU A 103 28.49 -22.64 3.55
N LYS A 104 27.83 -23.14 2.50
CA LYS A 104 27.92 -24.54 2.08
C LYS A 104 29.35 -24.91 1.68
N THR A 105 30.02 -24.08 0.88
CA THR A 105 31.43 -24.34 0.48
C THR A 105 32.39 -24.30 1.67
N CYS A 106 32.20 -23.37 2.61
CA CYS A 106 33.01 -23.30 3.83
C CYS A 106 32.80 -24.52 4.72
N SER A 107 31.57 -25.01 4.81
CA SER A 107 31.24 -26.22 5.59
C SER A 107 31.91 -27.46 5.01
N SER A 108 31.91 -27.61 3.68
CA SER A 108 32.60 -28.70 2.97
C SER A 108 34.11 -28.66 3.25
N LEU A 109 34.76 -27.51 3.03
CA LEU A 109 36.20 -27.32 3.29
C LEU A 109 36.56 -27.53 4.77
N ALA A 110 35.68 -27.17 5.71
CA ALA A 110 35.93 -27.35 7.13
C ALA A 110 35.97 -28.83 7.54
N GLU A 111 35.14 -29.68 6.94
CA GLU A 111 35.19 -31.13 7.16
C GLU A 111 36.48 -31.72 6.56
N GLU A 112 36.86 -31.33 5.34
CA GLU A 112 38.12 -31.77 4.71
C GLU A 112 39.35 -31.43 5.57
N VAL A 113 39.41 -30.22 6.13
CA VAL A 113 40.51 -29.80 7.00
C VAL A 113 40.55 -30.58 8.31
N LYS A 114 39.39 -30.94 8.89
CA LYS A 114 39.34 -31.78 10.10
C LYS A 114 39.90 -33.18 9.83
N ASP A 115 39.52 -33.79 8.72
CA ASP A 115 39.96 -35.13 8.34
C ASP A 115 41.46 -35.19 8.09
N LEU A 116 42.01 -34.19 7.37
CA LEU A 116 43.45 -34.06 7.16
C LEU A 116 44.22 -33.87 8.48
N ARG A 117 43.68 -33.06 9.40
CA ARG A 117 44.30 -32.82 10.71
C ARG A 117 44.32 -34.10 11.56
N ALA A 118 43.25 -34.89 11.53
CA ALA A 118 43.19 -36.18 12.22
C ALA A 118 44.22 -37.16 11.65
N CYS A 119 44.33 -37.26 10.32
CA CYS A 119 45.33 -38.10 9.66
C CYS A 119 46.77 -37.70 10.00
N LEU A 120 47.06 -36.40 10.03
CA LEU A 120 48.38 -35.90 10.40
C LEU A 120 48.72 -36.26 11.86
N GLN A 121 47.76 -36.18 12.77
CA GLN A 121 47.97 -36.57 14.16
C GLN A 121 48.33 -38.06 14.28
N LEU A 122 47.61 -38.94 13.57
CA LEU A 122 47.90 -40.38 13.55
C LEU A 122 49.29 -40.70 12.97
N LEU A 123 49.74 -39.93 11.99
CA LEU A 123 51.09 -40.06 11.42
C LEU A 123 52.20 -39.67 12.41
N ILE A 124 51.95 -38.63 13.20
CA ILE A 124 52.87 -38.17 14.26
C ILE A 124 52.93 -39.21 15.38
N ASP A 125 51.78 -39.70 15.83
CA ASP A 125 51.67 -40.70 16.89
C ASP A 125 52.27 -42.06 16.48
N ASP A 126 52.27 -42.35 15.17
CA ASP A 126 52.83 -43.56 14.59
C ASP A 126 54.14 -43.36 13.82
N ALA A 127 55.11 -42.61 14.36
CA ALA A 127 56.50 -42.52 13.85
C ALA A 127 56.66 -42.63 12.31
N GLY A 128 55.85 -41.86 11.57
CA GLY A 128 55.83 -41.88 10.09
C GLY A 128 54.88 -42.90 9.45
N GLY A 129 53.78 -43.29 10.10
CA GLY A 129 52.67 -44.07 9.54
C GLY A 129 53.04 -45.49 9.11
N GLN A 130 53.79 -46.20 9.95
CA GLN A 130 54.29 -47.54 9.63
C GLN A 130 53.23 -48.64 9.82
N ARG A 131 52.26 -48.42 10.71
CA ARG A 131 51.12 -49.29 11.00
C ARG A 131 49.77 -48.58 10.81
N THR A 132 49.78 -47.38 10.23
CA THR A 132 48.57 -46.62 9.91
C THR A 132 48.11 -46.91 8.48
N LEU A 133 46.88 -47.43 8.34
CA LEU A 133 46.16 -47.57 7.08
C LEU A 133 45.08 -46.49 7.04
N VAL A 134 45.07 -45.66 5.98
CA VAL A 134 44.04 -44.63 5.82
C VAL A 134 42.92 -45.17 4.95
N VAL A 135 41.69 -45.03 5.44
CA VAL A 135 40.49 -45.42 4.70
C VAL A 135 39.70 -44.16 4.40
N LEU A 136 39.58 -43.83 3.11
CA LEU A 136 38.72 -42.75 2.64
C LEU A 136 37.33 -43.31 2.38
N THR A 137 36.31 -42.67 2.93
CA THR A 137 34.92 -43.07 2.72
C THR A 137 34.13 -41.98 2.01
N LYS A 138 32.93 -42.30 1.53
CA LYS A 138 31.99 -41.32 0.94
C LYS A 138 32.54 -40.61 -0.30
N LEU A 139 33.33 -41.29 -1.13
CA LEU A 139 33.88 -40.75 -2.38
C LEU A 139 32.76 -40.37 -3.39
N ASP A 140 31.58 -40.95 -3.23
CA ASP A 140 30.36 -40.66 -3.98
C ASP A 140 29.74 -39.29 -3.66
N LEU A 141 30.04 -38.73 -2.48
CA LEU A 141 29.51 -37.45 -1.99
C LEU A 141 30.50 -36.28 -2.20
N MET A 142 31.59 -36.49 -2.92
CA MET A 142 32.55 -35.43 -3.22
C MET A 142 31.95 -34.35 -4.12
N ASP A 143 32.34 -33.10 -3.87
CA ASP A 143 31.90 -31.95 -4.66
C ASP A 143 32.36 -32.08 -6.13
N ARG A 144 31.51 -31.62 -7.05
CA ARG A 144 31.84 -31.66 -8.48
C ARG A 144 33.05 -30.77 -8.77
N GLY A 145 34.10 -31.37 -9.32
CA GLY A 145 35.34 -30.67 -9.66
C GLY A 145 36.49 -30.95 -8.69
N THR A 146 36.23 -31.68 -7.60
CA THR A 146 37.26 -32.17 -6.67
C THR A 146 37.50 -33.65 -6.91
N ASP A 147 38.76 -34.10 -6.88
CA ASP A 147 39.12 -35.52 -6.95
C ASP A 147 39.95 -35.93 -5.73
N ALA A 148 39.85 -37.22 -5.38
CA ALA A 148 40.66 -37.82 -4.32
C ALA A 148 41.91 -38.51 -4.87
N TYR A 149 42.27 -38.28 -6.14
CA TYR A 149 43.33 -39.04 -6.81
C TYR A 149 44.68 -38.83 -6.13
N ASP A 150 45.04 -37.57 -5.88
CA ASP A 150 46.32 -37.24 -5.22
C ASP A 150 46.39 -37.75 -3.78
N VAL A 151 45.24 -37.85 -3.09
CA VAL A 151 45.17 -38.42 -1.74
C VAL A 151 45.31 -39.94 -1.80
N LEU A 152 44.58 -40.64 -2.67
CA LEU A 152 44.66 -42.10 -2.83
C LEU A 152 46.06 -42.56 -3.29
N CYS A 153 46.76 -41.75 -4.08
CA CYS A 153 48.14 -42.00 -4.48
C CYS A 153 49.18 -41.69 -3.37
N GLY A 154 48.76 -41.20 -2.20
CA GLY A 154 49.65 -40.88 -1.09
C GLY A 154 50.56 -39.67 -1.33
N ARG A 155 50.21 -38.79 -2.30
CA ARG A 155 50.99 -37.58 -2.60
C ARG A 155 50.78 -36.49 -1.55
N VAL A 156 49.57 -36.43 -0.99
CA VAL A 156 49.20 -35.48 0.07
C VAL A 156 49.54 -36.03 1.46
N ILE A 157 49.25 -37.31 1.69
CA ILE A 157 49.46 -37.99 2.98
C ILE A 157 50.31 -39.25 2.74
N PRO A 158 51.62 -39.22 3.05
CA PRO A 158 52.48 -40.37 2.82
C PRO A 158 52.29 -41.41 3.95
N VAL A 159 51.62 -42.52 3.65
CA VAL A 159 51.46 -43.68 4.55
C VAL A 159 52.06 -44.94 3.94
N LYS A 160 52.74 -45.76 4.76
CA LYS A 160 53.46 -46.94 4.26
C LYS A 160 52.54 -48.09 3.87
N LEU A 161 51.38 -48.21 4.53
CA LEU A 161 50.39 -49.26 4.24
C LEU A 161 49.43 -48.90 3.09
N GLY A 162 49.50 -47.68 2.59
CA GLY A 162 48.65 -47.18 1.51
C GLY A 162 47.32 -46.60 1.99
N ILE A 163 46.52 -46.13 1.02
CA ILE A 163 45.25 -45.46 1.23
C ILE A 163 44.19 -46.20 0.41
N ILE A 164 43.07 -46.57 1.05
CA ILE A 164 41.99 -47.33 0.43
C ILE A 164 40.72 -46.48 0.39
N GLY A 165 40.16 -46.29 -0.80
CA GLY A 165 38.85 -45.67 -0.99
C GLY A 165 37.72 -46.69 -0.87
N VAL A 166 36.69 -46.38 -0.08
CA VAL A 166 35.51 -47.21 0.14
C VAL A 166 34.24 -46.39 -0.10
N VAL A 167 33.33 -46.91 -0.91
CA VAL A 167 31.98 -46.35 -1.07
C VAL A 167 31.01 -47.20 -0.27
N ASN A 168 30.31 -46.57 0.67
CA ASN A 168 29.36 -47.25 1.54
C ASN A 168 27.94 -47.17 0.95
N ARG A 169 27.04 -48.05 1.41
CA ARG A 169 25.62 -47.97 1.04
C ARG A 169 24.98 -46.73 1.66
N SER A 170 24.12 -46.07 0.88
CA SER A 170 23.35 -44.93 1.35
C SER A 170 22.26 -45.36 2.35
N GLN A 171 21.74 -44.41 3.12
CA GLN A 171 20.59 -44.69 4.01
C GLN A 171 19.34 -45.12 3.24
N GLU A 172 19.19 -44.69 1.99
CA GLU A 172 18.09 -45.11 1.11
C GLU A 172 18.24 -46.57 0.66
N ASP A 173 19.48 -47.03 0.43
CA ASP A 173 19.75 -48.42 0.04
C ASP A 173 19.68 -49.41 1.21
N ILE A 174 19.76 -48.92 2.45
CA ILE A 174 19.66 -49.74 3.66
C ILE A 174 18.20 -49.97 4.08
N HIS A 175 17.30 -49.01 3.81
CA HIS A 175 15.89 -49.05 4.25
C HIS A 175 14.90 -49.59 3.19
N LYS A 176 15.38 -50.23 2.11
CA LYS A 176 14.55 -51.00 1.17
C LYS A 176 14.28 -52.41 1.68
#